data_AF-A0A8C2QDV7-F1
#
_entry.id   AF-A0A8C2QDV7-F1
#
_cell.length_a   1.000
_cell.length_b   1.000
_cell.length_c   1.000
_cell.angle_alpha   90.00
_cell.angle_beta   90.00
_cell.angle_gamma   90.00
#
_symmetry.space_group_name_H-M   'P 1'
#
loop_
_entity.id
_entity.type
_entity.pdbx_description
1 polymer ?
#
loop_
_entity_poly.entity_id
_entity_poly.type
_entity_poly.pdbx_seq_one_letter_code
_entity_poly.pdbx_strand_id
1 'polypeptide(L)'
;MPAQSPRRAPLPTPHLTVLNTYLKPKLLTRLEKRVRRKTVVALKEMSQQIQETKRRRERLLKDSRQLLEEKYLVQAENQFFVEHLRKNSEQCEKKQEALWKQYAQECGEIERRRQDLASRYTQRNAALRAQLLQGRETQEGLKRQLQDLKTVYKVKEGQDKKIQALEKEREKIRCETAAKDQEAHKQFLREKALVEKELEELHLGQMSAKGLTGKYKALALACKQAHFEFCGSLHRENQQRRKELQHLGQEYRKVEAVRSQLEKQQRLVKEERWYLEALIRGRQRLQAGRERHRAHNPCLKAGGSSKTKF
;
A
#
# COMPACT_ATOMS: atom_id res chain seq x y z
N MET A 1 -60.64 39.23 69.80
CA MET A 1 -61.22 40.30 70.64
C MET A 1 -61.83 41.37 69.72
N PRO A 2 -63.14 41.33 69.44
CA PRO A 2 -63.72 42.26 68.47
C PRO A 2 -64.12 43.58 69.16
N ALA A 3 -63.47 44.66 68.77
CA ALA A 3 -63.84 46.02 69.16
C ALA A 3 -65.21 46.36 68.56
N GLN A 4 -66.21 46.54 69.44
CA GLN A 4 -67.56 46.97 69.07
C GLN A 4 -67.48 48.38 68.47
N SER A 5 -67.70 48.47 67.16
CA SER A 5 -67.83 49.75 66.47
C SER A 5 -69.17 50.40 66.83
N PRO A 6 -69.23 51.73 67.07
CA PRO A 6 -70.45 52.38 67.53
C PRO A 6 -71.55 52.26 66.48
N ARG A 7 -72.74 51.85 66.93
CA ARG A 7 -73.97 51.76 66.14
C ARG A 7 -74.37 53.18 65.69
N ARG A 8 -73.84 53.62 64.55
CA ARG A 8 -74.23 54.89 63.92
C ARG A 8 -75.73 54.84 63.61
N ALA A 9 -76.49 55.73 64.24
CA ALA A 9 -77.87 56.01 63.86
C ALA A 9 -77.93 56.38 62.36
N PRO A 10 -78.98 55.98 61.63
CA PRO A 10 -79.11 56.30 60.22
C PRO A 10 -79.24 57.82 60.06
N LEU A 11 -78.18 58.45 59.56
CA LEU A 11 -78.20 59.85 59.14
C LEU A 11 -79.39 60.04 58.18
N PRO A 12 -80.24 61.05 58.38
CA PRO A 12 -81.33 61.34 57.45
C PRO A 12 -80.73 61.55 56.06
N THR A 13 -81.20 60.78 55.08
CA THR A 13 -80.74 60.87 53.70
C THR A 13 -80.81 62.35 53.30
N PRO A 14 -79.73 62.99 52.78
CA PRO A 14 -79.71 64.43 52.53
C PRO A 14 -80.90 64.92 51.70
N HIS A 15 -81.41 64.04 50.84
CA HIS A 15 -82.62 64.25 50.03
C HIS A 15 -83.93 64.38 50.85
N LEU A 16 -84.07 63.72 52.00
CA LEU A 16 -85.20 63.89 52.92
C LEU A 16 -85.11 65.21 53.69
N THR A 17 -83.90 65.67 53.99
CA THR A 17 -83.64 66.98 54.60
C THR A 17 -84.04 68.10 53.65
N VAL A 18 -83.65 67.99 52.37
CA VAL A 18 -84.07 68.92 51.30
C VAL A 18 -85.60 68.87 51.07
N LEU A 19 -86.22 67.69 51.07
CA LEU A 19 -87.67 67.59 50.93
C LEU A 19 -88.42 68.32 52.08
N ASN A 20 -87.88 68.25 53.31
CA ASN A 20 -88.47 68.89 54.48
C ASN A 20 -88.26 70.41 54.54
N THR A 21 -87.25 70.96 53.85
CA THR A 21 -87.06 72.42 53.72
C THR A 21 -88.06 73.03 52.76
N TYR A 22 -88.42 72.35 51.66
CA TYR A 22 -89.37 72.84 50.65
C TYR A 22 -90.84 72.46 50.95
N LEU A 23 -91.11 71.33 51.62
CA LEU A 23 -92.46 70.88 51.98
C LEU A 23 -92.59 70.73 53.52
N LYS A 24 -92.86 71.85 54.21
CA LYS A 24 -92.93 71.93 55.68
C LYS A 24 -94.09 71.05 56.21
N PRO A 25 -93.84 70.05 57.07
CA PRO A 25 -94.83 69.04 57.47
C PRO A 25 -96.12 69.58 58.11
N LYS A 26 -96.04 70.77 58.73
CA LYS A 26 -97.08 71.34 59.58
C LYS A 26 -98.12 72.19 58.82
N LEU A 27 -97.89 72.57 57.55
CA LEU A 27 -98.73 73.49 56.77
C LEU A 27 -99.06 72.99 55.34
N LEU A 28 -99.29 71.68 55.17
CA LEU A 28 -99.49 71.09 53.83
C LEU A 28 -100.97 70.98 53.42
N THR A 29 -101.27 71.37 52.18
CA THR A 29 -102.57 71.11 51.53
C THR A 29 -102.76 69.61 51.20
N ARG A 30 -103.99 69.16 50.92
CA ARG A 30 -104.27 67.73 50.60
C ARG A 30 -103.46 67.21 49.40
N LEU A 31 -103.26 68.04 48.37
CA LEU A 31 -102.48 67.70 47.18
C LEU A 31 -100.99 67.60 47.51
N GLU A 32 -100.44 68.54 48.26
CA GLU A 32 -99.04 68.52 48.71
C GLU A 32 -98.73 67.29 49.57
N LYS A 33 -99.65 66.86 50.44
CA LYS A 33 -99.50 65.61 51.21
C LYS A 33 -99.42 64.38 50.29
N ARG A 34 -100.21 64.35 49.20
CA ARG A 34 -100.19 63.25 48.21
C ARG A 34 -98.90 63.25 47.39
N VAL A 35 -98.46 64.42 46.93
CA VAL A 35 -97.19 64.59 46.21
C VAL A 35 -96.03 64.17 47.11
N ARG A 36 -95.96 64.67 48.35
CA ARG A 36 -94.91 64.30 49.31
C ARG A 36 -94.83 62.80 49.56
N ARG A 37 -95.96 62.10 49.72
CA ARG A 37 -95.98 60.63 49.88
C ARG A 37 -95.39 59.92 48.67
N LYS A 38 -95.79 60.31 47.45
CA LYS A 38 -95.22 59.75 46.20
C LYS A 38 -93.73 60.04 46.08
N THR A 39 -93.30 61.27 46.40
CA THR A 39 -91.88 61.65 46.36
C THR A 39 -91.05 60.89 47.37
N VAL A 40 -91.56 60.64 48.59
CA VAL A 40 -90.86 59.84 49.61
C VAL A 40 -90.71 58.37 49.16
N VAL A 41 -91.71 57.79 48.50
CA VAL A 41 -91.61 56.42 47.95
C VAL A 41 -90.56 56.36 46.84
N ALA A 42 -90.63 57.27 45.85
CA ALA A 42 -89.65 57.34 44.77
C ALA A 42 -88.22 57.59 45.29
N LEU A 43 -88.05 58.41 46.32
CA LEU A 43 -86.75 58.64 46.97
C LEU A 43 -86.20 57.38 47.67
N LYS A 44 -87.08 56.57 48.28
CA LYS A 44 -86.68 55.28 48.89
C LYS A 44 -86.26 54.27 47.83
N GLU A 45 -87.02 54.15 46.74
CA GLU A 45 -86.70 53.28 45.60
C GLU A 45 -85.38 53.70 44.95
N MET A 46 -85.18 54.99 44.66
CA MET A 46 -83.89 55.49 44.15
C MET A 46 -82.73 55.23 45.12
N SER A 47 -82.96 55.39 46.43
CA SER A 47 -81.92 55.09 47.43
C SER A 47 -81.56 53.60 47.46
N GLN A 48 -82.54 52.71 47.32
CA GLN A 48 -82.30 51.27 47.21
C GLN A 48 -81.52 50.92 45.94
N GLN A 49 -81.93 51.46 44.79
CA GLN A 49 -81.22 51.29 43.52
C GLN A 49 -79.77 51.81 43.59
N ILE A 50 -79.53 52.95 44.23
CA ILE A 50 -78.17 53.49 44.46
C ILE A 50 -77.34 52.52 45.33
N GLN A 51 -77.92 51.92 46.36
CA GLN A 51 -77.19 50.96 47.20
C GLN A 51 -76.92 49.65 46.49
N GLU A 52 -77.87 49.14 45.71
CA GLU A 52 -77.71 47.92 44.90
C GLU A 52 -76.67 48.10 43.80
N THR A 53 -76.70 49.23 43.09
CA THR A 53 -75.69 49.58 42.08
C THR A 53 -74.31 49.75 42.70
N LYS A 54 -74.20 50.37 43.88
CA LYS A 54 -72.93 50.44 44.64
C LYS A 54 -72.40 49.05 45.01
N ARG A 55 -73.24 48.18 45.59
CA ARG A 55 -72.85 46.78 45.91
C ARG A 55 -72.46 45.99 44.67
N ARG A 56 -73.17 46.18 43.55
CA ARG A 56 -72.83 45.55 42.27
C ARG A 56 -71.48 46.05 41.76
N ARG A 57 -71.23 47.36 41.81
CA ARG A 57 -69.94 47.95 41.44
C ARG A 57 -68.79 47.40 42.29
N GLU A 58 -68.98 47.30 43.61
CA GLU A 58 -67.97 46.75 44.51
C GLU A 58 -67.64 45.28 44.21
N ARG A 59 -68.66 44.46 43.89
CA ARG A 59 -68.44 43.07 43.45
C ARG A 59 -67.65 43.02 42.14
N LEU A 60 -68.07 43.77 41.13
CA LEU A 60 -67.37 43.83 39.85
C LEU A 60 -65.91 44.30 39.98
N LEU A 61 -65.63 45.25 40.90
CA LEU A 61 -64.25 45.68 41.16
C LEU A 61 -63.42 44.59 41.84
N LYS A 62 -64.00 43.75 42.70
CA LYS A 62 -63.31 42.60 43.29
C LYS A 62 -63.04 41.53 42.23
N ASP A 63 -64.06 41.16 41.45
CA ASP A 63 -63.94 40.18 40.38
C ASP A 63 -62.90 40.62 39.34
N SER A 64 -62.90 41.91 38.96
CA SER A 64 -61.91 42.46 38.04
C SER A 64 -60.48 42.41 38.59
N ARG A 65 -60.29 42.54 39.91
CA ARG A 65 -58.95 42.39 40.53
C ARG A 65 -58.50 40.93 40.50
N GLN A 66 -59.38 40.00 40.86
CA GLN A 66 -59.10 38.57 40.82
C GLN A 66 -58.76 38.10 39.39
N LEU A 67 -59.54 38.51 38.39
CA LEU A 67 -59.25 38.21 36.98
C LEU A 67 -57.91 38.76 36.51
N LEU A 68 -57.49 39.92 37.01
CA LEU A 68 -56.16 40.46 36.70
C LEU A 68 -55.05 39.61 37.34
N GLU A 69 -55.22 39.20 38.59
CA GLU A 69 -54.27 38.30 39.29
C GLU A 69 -54.17 36.95 38.58
N GLU A 70 -55.29 36.31 38.25
CA GLU A 70 -55.34 35.06 37.48
C GLU A 70 -54.68 35.20 36.11
N LYS A 71 -54.93 36.32 35.41
CA LYS A 71 -54.27 36.61 34.13
C LYS A 71 -52.75 36.63 34.29
N TYR A 72 -52.22 37.28 35.32
CA TYR A 72 -50.76 37.32 35.53
C TYR A 72 -50.19 35.95 35.88
N LEU A 73 -50.89 35.15 36.69
CA LEU A 73 -50.47 33.79 37.02
C LEU A 73 -50.44 32.90 35.77
N VAL A 74 -51.52 32.90 34.97
CA VAL A 74 -51.59 32.14 33.71
C VAL A 74 -50.52 32.61 32.72
N GLN A 75 -50.23 33.92 32.66
CA GLN A 75 -49.13 34.44 31.86
C GLN A 75 -47.77 33.91 32.32
N ALA A 76 -47.51 33.86 33.62
CA ALA A 76 -46.27 33.33 34.18
C ALA A 76 -46.13 31.82 33.92
N GLU A 77 -47.19 31.04 34.10
CA GLU A 77 -47.21 29.60 33.78
C GLU A 77 -46.98 29.36 32.29
N ASN A 78 -47.66 30.11 31.42
CA ASN A 78 -47.47 30.02 29.98
C ASN A 78 -46.03 30.35 29.58
N GLN A 79 -45.42 31.37 30.18
CA GLN A 79 -44.01 31.71 29.95
C GLN A 79 -43.09 30.55 30.36
N PHE A 80 -43.33 29.95 31.53
CA PHE A 80 -42.57 28.79 31.99
C PHE A 80 -42.66 27.61 31.00
N PHE A 81 -43.85 27.26 30.52
CA PHE A 81 -44.02 26.20 29.53
C PHE A 81 -43.32 26.51 28.20
N VAL A 82 -43.41 27.74 27.71
CA VAL A 82 -42.72 28.16 26.48
C VAL A 82 -41.21 28.05 26.64
N GLU A 83 -40.65 28.48 27.78
CA GLU A 83 -39.22 28.34 28.04
C GLU A 83 -38.77 26.88 28.14
N HIS A 84 -39.57 26.02 28.76
CA HIS A 84 -39.29 24.60 28.85
C HIS A 84 -39.31 23.94 27.48
N LEU A 85 -40.32 24.23 26.65
CA LEU A 85 -40.43 23.72 25.29
C LEU A 85 -39.24 24.18 24.43
N ARG A 86 -38.84 25.45 24.54
CA ARG A 86 -37.65 25.97 23.85
C ARG A 86 -36.37 25.25 24.29
N LYS A 87 -36.16 25.07 25.60
CA LYS A 87 -34.97 24.33 26.10
C LYS A 87 -34.97 22.89 25.59
N ASN A 88 -36.13 22.24 25.55
CA ASN A 88 -36.25 20.87 25.05
C ASN A 88 -35.97 20.79 23.54
N SER A 89 -36.49 21.72 22.74
CA SER A 89 -36.22 21.77 21.30
C SER A 89 -34.74 21.98 21.02
N GLU A 90 -34.08 22.92 21.70
CA GLU A 90 -32.64 23.16 21.58
C GLU A 90 -31.81 21.91 21.95
N GLN A 91 -32.22 21.17 22.99
CA GLN A 91 -31.55 19.92 23.37
C GLN A 91 -31.73 18.82 22.32
N CYS A 92 -32.93 18.70 21.75
CA CYS A 92 -33.21 17.76 20.67
C CYS A 92 -32.37 18.06 19.43
N GLU A 93 -32.28 19.33 19.02
CA GLU A 93 -31.45 19.77 17.90
C GLU A 93 -29.97 19.45 18.14
N LYS A 94 -29.43 19.78 19.31
CA LYS A 94 -28.03 19.43 19.67
C LYS A 94 -27.76 17.94 19.61
N LYS A 95 -28.69 17.10 20.09
CA LYS A 95 -28.58 15.63 20.00
C LYS A 95 -28.62 15.15 18.56
N GLN A 96 -29.52 15.69 17.74
CA GLN A 96 -29.60 15.36 16.32
C GLN A 96 -28.31 15.73 15.60
N GLU A 97 -27.78 16.94 15.81
CA GLU A 97 -26.50 17.36 15.22
C GLU A 97 -25.34 16.47 15.66
N ALA A 98 -25.28 16.09 16.94
CA ALA A 98 -24.24 15.20 17.45
C ALA A 98 -24.30 13.82 16.79
N LEU A 99 -25.50 13.25 16.66
CA LEU A 99 -25.72 11.98 15.96
C LEU A 99 -25.36 12.07 14.47
N TRP A 100 -25.72 13.16 13.81
CA TRP A 100 -25.34 13.40 12.41
C TRP A 100 -23.82 13.50 12.23
N LYS A 101 -23.13 14.20 13.14
CA LYS A 101 -21.66 14.30 13.14
C LYS A 101 -21.02 12.94 13.35
N GLN A 102 -21.51 12.14 14.30
CA GLN A 102 -21.02 10.79 14.54
C GLN A 102 -21.25 9.89 13.32
N TYR A 103 -22.46 9.88 12.76
CA TYR A 103 -22.78 9.11 11.57
C TYR A 103 -21.88 9.47 10.39
N ALA A 104 -21.66 10.77 10.14
CA ALA A 104 -20.76 11.22 9.09
C ALA A 104 -19.31 10.76 9.31
N GLN A 105 -18.83 10.77 10.56
CA GLN A 105 -17.50 10.27 10.92
C GLN A 105 -17.39 8.76 10.68
N GLU A 106 -18.37 7.98 11.14
CA GLU A 106 -18.42 6.52 10.94
C GLU A 106 -18.46 6.15 9.46
N CYS A 107 -19.29 6.83 8.65
CA CYS A 107 -19.31 6.68 7.20
C CYS A 107 -17.93 6.95 6.59
N GLY A 108 -17.28 8.06 6.98
CA GLY A 108 -15.95 8.40 6.49
C GLY A 108 -14.86 7.41 6.92
N GLU A 109 -14.97 6.77 8.08
CA GLU A 109 -14.08 5.67 8.49
C GLU A 109 -14.32 4.40 7.67
N ILE A 110 -15.58 4.02 7.46
CA ILE A 110 -15.94 2.85 6.65
C ILE A 110 -15.42 3.01 5.23
N GLU A 111 -15.58 4.19 4.63
CA GLU A 111 -15.06 4.49 3.29
C GLU A 111 -13.54 4.41 3.23
N ARG A 112 -12.83 4.98 4.20
CA ARG A 112 -11.37 4.86 4.30
C ARG A 112 -10.93 3.40 4.40
N ARG A 113 -11.57 2.61 5.28
CA ARG A 113 -11.29 1.16 5.40
C ARG A 113 -11.57 0.41 4.10
N ARG A 114 -12.65 0.74 3.40
CA ARG A 114 -12.98 0.14 2.09
C ARG A 114 -11.91 0.45 1.04
N GLN A 115 -11.45 1.70 0.97
CA GLN A 115 -10.39 2.12 0.05
C GLN A 115 -9.06 1.43 0.38
N ASP A 116 -8.69 1.37 1.66
CA ASP A 116 -7.48 0.68 2.12
C ASP A 116 -7.54 -0.82 1.78
N LEU A 117 -8.67 -1.48 2.03
CA LEU A 117 -8.85 -2.88 1.66
C LEU A 117 -8.78 -3.06 0.14
N ALA A 118 -9.50 -2.26 -0.63
CA ALA A 118 -9.47 -2.33 -2.09
C ALA A 118 -8.04 -2.16 -2.63
N SER A 119 -7.28 -1.18 -2.13
CA SER A 119 -5.88 -0.98 -2.53
C SER A 119 -5.00 -2.20 -2.19
N ARG A 120 -5.11 -2.76 -0.98
CA ARG A 120 -4.37 -3.96 -0.58
C ARG A 120 -4.75 -5.18 -1.44
N TYR A 121 -6.03 -5.36 -1.73
CA TYR A 121 -6.51 -6.45 -2.58
C TYR A 121 -6.00 -6.30 -4.02
N THR A 122 -6.07 -5.10 -4.60
CA THR A 122 -5.55 -4.86 -5.96
C THR A 122 -4.05 -5.09 -6.03
N GLN A 123 -3.28 -4.62 -5.05
CA GLN A 123 -1.83 -4.87 -4.97
C GLN A 123 -1.51 -6.36 -4.84
N ARG A 124 -2.20 -7.08 -3.95
CA ARG A 124 -2.00 -8.52 -3.76
C ARG A 124 -2.36 -9.31 -5.02
N ASN A 125 -3.45 -8.94 -5.69
CA ASN A 125 -3.86 -9.57 -6.94
C ASN A 125 -2.86 -9.29 -8.07
N ALA A 126 -2.32 -8.07 -8.17
CA ALA A 126 -1.28 -7.75 -9.15
C ALA A 126 -0.01 -8.58 -8.92
N ALA A 127 0.44 -8.67 -7.66
CA ALA A 127 1.59 -9.50 -7.28
C ALA A 127 1.36 -10.98 -7.59
N LEU A 128 0.18 -11.52 -7.27
CA LEU A 128 -0.18 -12.91 -7.57
C LEU A 128 -0.20 -13.18 -9.08
N ARG A 129 -0.76 -12.26 -9.88
CA ARG A 129 -0.76 -12.37 -11.35
C ARG A 129 0.66 -12.38 -11.90
N ALA A 130 1.55 -11.52 -11.38
CA ALA A 130 2.96 -11.51 -11.78
C ALA A 130 3.66 -12.83 -11.42
N GLN A 131 3.43 -13.38 -10.23
CA GLN A 131 3.97 -14.68 -9.82
C GLN A 131 3.46 -15.82 -10.72
N LEU A 132 2.17 -15.81 -11.07
CA LEU A 132 1.60 -16.82 -11.97
C LEU A 132 2.18 -16.74 -13.38
N LEU A 133 2.42 -15.53 -13.90
CA LEU A 133 3.07 -15.34 -15.20
C LEU A 133 4.51 -15.86 -15.17
N GLN A 134 5.30 -15.48 -14.17
CA GLN A 134 6.66 -15.99 -13.99
C GLN A 134 6.68 -17.52 -13.85
N GLY A 135 5.73 -18.08 -13.11
CA GLY A 135 5.55 -19.53 -12.98
C GLY A 135 5.27 -20.22 -14.33
N ARG A 136 4.44 -19.62 -15.19
CA ARG A 136 4.19 -20.14 -16.54
C ARG A 136 5.44 -20.06 -17.43
N GLU A 137 6.15 -18.94 -17.42
CA GLU A 137 7.38 -18.77 -18.19
C GLU A 137 8.45 -19.80 -17.80
N THR A 138 8.64 -20.00 -16.49
CA THR A 138 9.59 -21.02 -15.99
C THR A 138 9.15 -22.43 -16.38
N GLN A 139 7.85 -22.75 -16.29
CA GLN A 139 7.33 -24.05 -16.70
C GLN A 139 7.53 -24.29 -18.20
N GLU A 140 7.28 -23.29 -19.04
CA GLU A 140 7.53 -23.36 -20.48
C GLU A 140 9.03 -23.54 -20.78
N GLY A 141 9.90 -22.82 -20.09
CA GLY A 141 11.35 -23.00 -20.17
C GLY A 141 11.79 -24.42 -19.83
N LEU A 142 11.29 -24.98 -18.73
CA LEU A 142 11.58 -26.36 -18.32
C LEU A 142 11.05 -27.39 -19.33
N LYS A 143 9.86 -27.16 -19.91
CA LYS A 143 9.31 -28.03 -20.98
C LYS A 143 10.21 -28.03 -22.22
N ARG A 144 10.74 -26.87 -22.62
CA ARG A 144 11.70 -26.76 -23.74
C ARG A 144 12.99 -27.51 -23.42
N GLN A 145 13.58 -27.28 -22.24
CA GLN A 145 14.78 -28.01 -21.80
C GLN A 145 14.56 -29.53 -21.78
N LEU A 146 13.39 -30.00 -21.33
CA LEU A 146 13.05 -31.42 -21.36
C LEU A 146 12.97 -31.97 -22.79
N GLN A 147 12.41 -31.21 -23.73
CA GLN A 147 12.37 -31.59 -25.15
C GLN A 147 13.78 -31.66 -25.73
N ASP A 148 14.64 -30.69 -25.43
CA ASP A 148 16.03 -30.68 -25.85
C ASP A 148 16.77 -31.91 -25.29
N LEU A 149 16.59 -32.21 -24.00
CA LEU A 149 17.21 -33.37 -23.35
C LEU A 149 16.77 -34.70 -23.99
N LYS A 150 15.50 -34.81 -24.41
CA LYS A 150 15.00 -35.99 -25.13
C LYS A 150 15.72 -36.19 -26.46
N THR A 151 16.08 -35.12 -27.17
CA THR A 151 16.85 -35.25 -28.42
C THR A 151 18.27 -35.73 -28.14
N VAL A 152 18.93 -35.17 -27.12
CA VAL A 152 20.25 -35.62 -26.66
C VAL A 152 20.22 -37.09 -26.26
N TYR A 153 19.20 -37.53 -25.51
CA TYR A 153 19.03 -38.91 -25.09
C TYR A 153 18.94 -39.87 -26.29
N LYS A 154 18.15 -39.52 -27.33
CA LYS A 154 18.06 -40.34 -28.56
C LYS A 154 19.40 -40.47 -29.27
N VAL A 155 20.18 -39.39 -29.34
CA VAL A 155 21.53 -39.43 -29.92
C VAL A 155 22.44 -40.34 -29.09
N LYS A 156 22.37 -40.22 -27.77
CA LYS A 156 23.13 -41.06 -26.83
C LYS A 156 22.81 -42.55 -27.01
N GLU A 157 21.52 -42.91 -27.09
CA GLU A 157 21.09 -44.28 -27.35
C GLU A 157 21.64 -44.82 -28.68
N GLY A 158 21.68 -43.98 -29.73
CA GLY A 158 22.28 -44.33 -31.01
C GLY A 158 23.80 -44.53 -30.94
N GLN A 159 24.50 -43.65 -30.20
CA GLN A 159 25.93 -43.78 -29.94
C GLN A 159 26.26 -45.05 -29.16
N ASP A 160 25.51 -45.36 -28.11
CA ASP A 160 25.74 -46.54 -27.27
C ASP A 160 25.54 -47.84 -28.07
N LYS A 161 24.52 -47.91 -28.94
CA LYS A 161 24.35 -49.04 -29.88
C LYS A 161 25.54 -49.18 -30.83
N LYS A 162 26.09 -48.07 -31.33
CA LYS A 162 27.24 -48.09 -32.24
C LYS A 162 28.53 -48.49 -31.52
N ILE A 163 28.72 -48.04 -30.28
CA ILE A 163 29.84 -48.48 -29.44
C ILE A 163 29.78 -49.99 -29.21
N GLN A 164 28.62 -50.54 -28.82
CA GLN A 164 28.46 -51.98 -28.65
C GLN A 164 28.75 -52.78 -29.94
N ALA A 165 28.36 -52.26 -31.10
CA ALA A 165 28.65 -52.91 -32.38
C ALA A 165 30.17 -52.91 -32.66
N LEU A 166 30.85 -51.78 -32.44
CA LEU A 166 32.29 -51.66 -32.63
C LEU A 166 33.08 -52.53 -31.64
N GLU A 167 32.64 -52.67 -30.40
CA GLU A 167 33.25 -53.57 -29.41
C GLU A 167 33.19 -55.03 -29.86
N LYS A 168 32.06 -55.46 -30.43
CA LYS A 168 31.91 -56.82 -31.00
C LYS A 168 32.83 -57.03 -32.21
N GLU A 169 32.93 -56.05 -33.11
CA GLU A 169 33.88 -56.14 -34.24
C GLU A 169 35.33 -56.19 -33.76
N ARG A 170 35.69 -55.38 -32.75
CA ARG A 170 37.04 -55.39 -32.18
C ARG A 170 37.40 -56.77 -31.63
N GLU A 171 36.48 -57.41 -30.91
CA GLU A 171 36.72 -58.75 -30.36
C GLU A 171 36.84 -59.80 -31.47
N LYS A 172 36.03 -59.68 -32.54
CA LYS A 172 36.14 -60.53 -33.73
C LYS A 172 37.51 -60.38 -34.41
N ILE A 173 37.94 -59.16 -34.68
CA ILE A 173 39.25 -58.87 -35.30
C ILE A 173 40.37 -59.41 -34.41
N ARG A 174 40.26 -59.26 -33.09
CA ARG A 174 41.24 -59.79 -32.14
C ARG A 174 41.36 -61.31 -32.25
N CYS A 175 40.24 -62.03 -32.29
CA CYS A 175 40.22 -63.48 -32.49
C CYS A 175 40.82 -63.89 -33.85
N GLU A 176 40.44 -63.20 -34.93
CA GLU A 176 40.97 -63.45 -36.28
C GLU A 176 42.48 -63.19 -36.35
N THR A 177 42.96 -62.12 -35.73
CA THR A 177 44.39 -61.76 -35.69
C THR A 177 45.17 -62.80 -34.90
N ALA A 178 44.67 -63.21 -33.73
CA ALA A 178 45.31 -64.27 -32.93
C ALA A 178 45.40 -65.60 -33.70
N ALA A 179 44.37 -65.96 -34.47
CA ALA A 179 44.39 -67.14 -35.32
C ALA A 179 45.42 -67.02 -36.45
N LYS A 180 45.48 -65.86 -37.13
CA LYS A 180 46.48 -65.59 -38.18
C LYS A 180 47.90 -65.60 -37.64
N ASP A 181 48.14 -65.00 -36.47
CA ASP A 181 49.45 -65.00 -35.81
C ASP A 181 49.90 -66.41 -35.44
N GLN A 182 48.99 -67.25 -34.92
CA GLN A 182 49.29 -68.67 -34.66
C GLN A 182 49.64 -69.43 -35.94
N GLU A 183 48.90 -69.21 -37.03
CA GLU A 183 49.16 -69.87 -38.31
C GLU A 183 50.49 -69.39 -38.92
N ALA A 184 50.76 -68.09 -38.92
CA ALA A 184 52.03 -67.52 -39.35
C ALA A 184 53.20 -68.03 -38.52
N HIS A 185 53.03 -68.18 -37.20
CA HIS A 185 54.05 -68.76 -36.33
C HIS A 185 54.35 -70.23 -36.67
N LYS A 186 53.30 -71.03 -36.96
CA LYS A 186 53.49 -72.41 -37.43
C LYS A 186 54.21 -72.48 -38.77
N GLN A 187 53.86 -71.60 -39.71
CA GLN A 187 54.54 -71.51 -41.01
C GLN A 187 56.01 -71.13 -40.83
N PHE A 188 56.30 -70.11 -40.02
CA PHE A 188 57.65 -69.71 -39.67
C PHE A 188 58.44 -70.86 -39.04
N LEU A 189 57.86 -71.63 -38.11
CA LEU A 189 58.54 -72.77 -37.50
C LEU A 189 58.86 -73.88 -38.53
N ARG A 190 57.97 -74.10 -39.52
CA ARG A 190 58.23 -75.06 -40.61
C ARG A 190 59.35 -74.58 -41.51
N GLU A 191 59.32 -73.32 -41.94
CA GLU A 191 60.38 -72.71 -42.75
C GLU A 191 61.71 -72.69 -42.00
N LYS A 192 61.69 -72.32 -40.72
CA LYS A 192 62.86 -72.37 -39.84
C LYS A 192 63.43 -73.79 -39.77
N ALA A 193 62.61 -74.82 -39.60
CA ALA A 193 63.09 -76.20 -39.58
C ALA A 193 63.65 -76.66 -40.93
N LEU A 194 63.13 -76.15 -42.06
CA LEU A 194 63.71 -76.39 -43.39
C LEU A 194 65.06 -75.70 -43.53
N VAL A 195 65.16 -74.43 -43.14
CA VAL A 195 66.41 -73.68 -43.16
C VAL A 195 67.43 -74.27 -42.20
N GLU A 196 67.03 -74.72 -41.01
CA GLU A 196 67.92 -75.41 -40.07
C GLU A 196 68.42 -76.74 -40.63
N LYS A 197 67.59 -77.49 -41.39
CA LYS A 197 68.05 -78.66 -42.16
C LYS A 197 69.02 -78.28 -43.28
N GLU A 198 68.73 -77.23 -44.04
CA GLU A 198 69.65 -76.68 -45.05
C GLU A 198 70.96 -76.19 -44.40
N LEU A 199 70.92 -75.64 -43.18
CA LEU A 199 72.08 -75.21 -42.41
C LEU A 199 72.87 -76.40 -41.85
N GLU A 200 72.18 -77.45 -41.41
CA GLU A 200 72.77 -78.72 -41.00
C GLU A 200 73.49 -79.40 -42.18
N GLU A 201 72.91 -79.34 -43.37
CA GLU A 201 73.51 -79.78 -44.65
C GLU A 201 74.65 -78.85 -45.13
N LEU A 202 74.63 -77.59 -44.73
CA LEU A 202 75.66 -76.58 -45.01
C LEU A 202 76.66 -76.36 -43.86
N HIS A 203 76.99 -77.40 -43.08
CA HIS A 203 78.17 -77.36 -42.19
C HIS A 203 79.49 -77.50 -42.96
N LEU A 204 79.74 -76.54 -43.85
CA LEU A 204 81.08 -76.11 -44.22
C LEU A 204 81.14 -74.58 -44.16
N GLY A 205 82.05 -74.09 -43.33
CA GLY A 205 82.67 -72.79 -43.60
C GLY A 205 82.38 -71.69 -42.59
N GLN A 206 83.24 -71.64 -41.57
CA GLN A 206 83.77 -70.42 -40.97
C GLN A 206 83.63 -69.17 -41.88
N MET A 207 82.66 -68.30 -41.57
CA MET A 207 82.55 -67.00 -42.21
C MET A 207 83.19 -65.91 -41.33
N SER A 208 84.29 -65.41 -41.87
CA SER A 208 85.21 -64.44 -41.28
C SER A 208 84.56 -63.13 -40.80
N ALA A 209 84.99 -62.71 -39.60
CA ALA A 209 84.60 -61.50 -38.88
C ALA A 209 85.14 -60.18 -39.49
N LYS A 210 85.05 -60.00 -40.82
CA LYS A 210 85.53 -58.76 -41.49
C LYS A 210 84.44 -57.94 -42.20
N GLY A 211 83.21 -58.45 -42.33
CA GLY A 211 82.06 -57.70 -42.91
C GLY A 211 81.15 -56.98 -41.90
N LEU A 212 81.14 -57.42 -40.63
CA LEU A 212 80.27 -56.87 -39.58
C LEU A 212 80.73 -55.49 -39.09
N THR A 213 82.03 -55.22 -39.07
CA THR A 213 82.61 -53.95 -38.59
C THR A 213 82.31 -52.75 -39.49
N GLY A 214 82.16 -52.96 -40.81
CA GLY A 214 81.76 -51.90 -41.76
C GLY A 214 80.29 -51.52 -41.61
N LYS A 215 79.39 -52.50 -41.53
CA LYS A 215 77.95 -52.28 -41.32
C LYS A 215 77.65 -51.65 -39.95
N TYR A 216 78.36 -52.08 -38.90
CA TYR A 216 78.23 -51.48 -37.56
C TYR A 216 78.71 -50.02 -37.52
N LYS A 217 79.79 -49.69 -38.24
CA LYS A 217 80.27 -48.30 -38.38
C LYS A 217 79.31 -47.43 -39.20
N ALA A 218 78.74 -47.94 -40.29
CA ALA A 218 77.75 -47.23 -41.09
C ALA A 218 76.45 -46.98 -40.30
N LEU A 219 75.98 -47.98 -39.54
CA LEU A 219 74.79 -47.86 -38.69
C LEU A 219 75.03 -46.92 -37.50
N ALA A 220 76.23 -46.96 -36.89
CA ALA A 220 76.61 -46.01 -35.84
C ALA A 220 76.72 -44.57 -36.36
N LEU A 221 77.18 -44.36 -37.60
CA LEU A 221 77.17 -43.06 -38.26
C LEU A 221 75.75 -42.57 -38.53
N ALA A 222 74.87 -43.44 -39.08
CA ALA A 222 73.47 -43.11 -39.30
C ALA A 222 72.72 -42.78 -38.00
N CYS A 223 72.97 -43.54 -36.92
CA CYS A 223 72.40 -43.24 -35.60
C CYS A 223 72.90 -41.90 -35.04
N LYS A 224 74.20 -41.58 -35.20
CA LYS A 224 74.74 -40.27 -34.80
C LYS A 224 74.09 -39.14 -35.60
N GLN A 225 73.92 -39.33 -36.91
CA GLN A 225 73.35 -38.34 -37.80
C GLN A 225 71.86 -38.09 -37.49
N ALA A 226 71.07 -39.16 -37.29
CA ALA A 226 69.69 -39.08 -36.84
C ALA A 226 69.56 -38.43 -35.44
N HIS A 227 70.50 -38.71 -34.53
CA HIS A 227 70.52 -38.08 -33.20
C HIS A 227 70.80 -36.57 -33.29
N PHE A 228 71.75 -36.14 -34.15
CA PHE A 228 72.01 -34.73 -34.39
C PHE A 228 70.81 -34.00 -35.00
N GLU A 229 70.15 -34.63 -35.97
CA GLU A 229 68.93 -34.07 -36.59
C GLU A 229 67.77 -33.96 -35.61
N PHE A 230 67.57 -34.99 -34.76
CA PHE A 230 66.55 -34.98 -33.71
C PHE A 230 66.82 -33.91 -32.64
N CYS A 231 68.06 -33.79 -32.17
CA CYS A 231 68.42 -32.72 -31.22
C CYS A 231 68.27 -31.33 -31.83
N GLY A 232 68.64 -31.19 -33.12
CA GLY A 232 68.47 -29.94 -33.86
C GLY A 232 67.00 -29.54 -34.03
N SER A 233 66.13 -30.50 -34.39
CA SER A 233 64.69 -30.25 -34.53
C SER A 233 64.03 -29.89 -33.20
N LEU A 234 64.33 -30.64 -32.13
CA LEU A 234 63.82 -30.40 -30.79
C LEU A 234 64.26 -29.03 -30.26
N HIS A 235 65.51 -28.61 -30.54
CA HIS A 235 65.98 -27.28 -30.15
C HIS A 235 65.23 -26.15 -30.87
N ARG A 236 64.98 -26.29 -32.17
CA ARG A 236 64.20 -25.32 -32.96
C ARG A 236 62.76 -25.21 -32.47
N GLU A 237 62.12 -26.35 -32.19
CA GLU A 237 60.76 -26.38 -31.66
C GLU A 237 60.70 -25.73 -30.27
N ASN A 238 61.65 -26.03 -29.38
CA ASN A 238 61.71 -25.42 -28.06
C ASN A 238 61.92 -23.90 -28.13
N GLN A 239 62.77 -23.42 -29.04
CA GLN A 239 62.94 -21.99 -29.30
C GLN A 239 61.64 -21.34 -29.81
N GLN A 240 60.92 -22.00 -30.70
CA GLN A 240 59.65 -21.50 -31.22
C GLN A 240 58.60 -21.38 -30.11
N ARG A 241 58.46 -22.42 -29.26
CA ARG A 241 57.56 -22.39 -28.10
C ARG A 241 57.92 -21.30 -27.10
N ARG A 242 59.21 -21.03 -26.87
CA ARG A 242 59.64 -19.92 -26.00
C ARG A 242 59.23 -18.55 -26.57
N LYS A 243 59.30 -18.35 -27.88
CA LYS A 243 58.84 -17.11 -28.52
C LYS A 243 57.32 -16.96 -28.41
N GLU A 244 56.56 -18.04 -28.62
CA GLU A 244 55.10 -18.05 -28.46
C GLU A 244 54.69 -17.72 -27.02
N LEU A 245 55.37 -18.28 -26.02
CA LEU A 245 55.13 -17.97 -24.60
C LEU A 245 55.43 -16.51 -24.26
N GLN A 246 56.51 -15.95 -24.81
CA GLN A 246 56.82 -14.53 -24.63
C GLN A 246 55.75 -13.64 -25.26
N HIS A 247 55.29 -13.96 -26.47
CA HIS A 247 54.22 -13.25 -27.15
C HIS A 247 52.91 -13.30 -26.35
N LEU A 248 52.51 -14.49 -25.89
CA LEU A 248 51.30 -14.66 -25.08
C LEU A 248 51.39 -13.90 -23.75
N GLY A 249 52.57 -13.88 -23.12
CA GLY A 249 52.82 -13.10 -21.91
C GLY A 249 52.68 -11.58 -22.13
N GLN A 250 53.05 -11.07 -23.30
CA GLN A 250 52.83 -9.66 -23.65
C GLN A 250 51.35 -9.35 -23.87
N GLU A 251 50.62 -10.21 -24.56
CA GLU A 251 49.18 -10.07 -24.76
C GLU A 251 48.41 -10.10 -23.43
N TYR A 252 48.76 -11.02 -22.53
CA TYR A 252 48.17 -11.09 -21.19
C TYR A 252 48.35 -9.77 -20.42
N ARG A 253 49.56 -9.18 -20.46
CA ARG A 253 49.83 -7.89 -19.81
C ARG A 253 48.98 -6.75 -20.38
N LYS A 254 48.76 -6.73 -21.70
CA LYS A 254 47.87 -5.73 -22.34
C LYS A 254 46.43 -5.88 -21.85
N VAL A 255 45.92 -7.11 -21.82
CA VAL A 255 44.56 -7.41 -21.35
C VAL A 255 44.38 -7.03 -19.88
N GLU A 256 45.34 -7.38 -19.02
CA GLU A 256 45.28 -7.06 -17.60
C GLU A 256 45.31 -5.54 -17.33
N ALA A 257 46.07 -4.79 -18.15
CA ALA A 257 46.09 -3.33 -18.08
C ALA A 257 44.72 -2.72 -18.44
N VAL A 258 44.08 -3.20 -19.51
CA VAL A 258 42.73 -2.75 -19.92
C VAL A 258 41.70 -3.12 -18.84
N ARG A 259 41.75 -4.34 -18.31
CA ARG A 259 40.88 -4.77 -17.21
C ARG A 259 41.02 -3.85 -16.00
N SER A 260 42.24 -3.55 -15.59
CA SER A 260 42.52 -2.67 -14.45
C SER A 260 41.98 -1.24 -14.68
N GLN A 261 42.06 -0.73 -15.91
CA GLN A 261 41.47 0.57 -16.27
C GLN A 261 39.94 0.54 -16.21
N LEU A 262 39.32 -0.52 -16.72
CA LEU A 262 37.87 -0.68 -16.71
C LEU A 262 37.32 -0.79 -15.27
N GLU A 263 38.02 -1.53 -14.40
CA GLU A 263 37.67 -1.62 -12.98
C GLU A 263 37.72 -0.26 -12.28
N LYS A 264 38.72 0.59 -12.59
CA LYS A 264 38.80 1.97 -12.07
C LYS A 264 37.63 2.82 -12.57
N GLN A 265 37.32 2.78 -13.87
CA GLN A 265 36.18 3.50 -14.44
C GLN A 265 34.86 3.06 -13.80
N GLN A 266 34.69 1.76 -13.57
CA GLN A 266 33.50 1.22 -12.92
C GLN A 266 33.34 1.74 -11.48
N ARG A 267 34.44 1.91 -10.73
CA ARG A 267 34.41 2.53 -9.40
C ARG A 267 34.00 3.99 -9.46
N LEU A 268 34.58 4.78 -10.38
CA LEU A 268 34.23 6.20 -10.56
C LEU A 268 32.74 6.37 -10.89
N VAL A 269 32.20 5.58 -11.81
CA VAL A 269 30.77 5.62 -12.16
C VAL A 269 29.88 5.26 -10.97
N LYS A 270 30.30 4.32 -10.12
CA LYS A 270 29.58 4.01 -8.88
C LYS A 270 29.59 5.21 -7.94
N GLU A 271 30.74 5.86 -7.73
CA GLU A 271 30.84 7.06 -6.88
C GLU A 271 29.96 8.20 -7.40
N GLU A 272 29.98 8.49 -8.71
CA GLU A 272 29.11 9.50 -9.33
C GLU A 272 27.62 9.21 -9.09
N ARG A 273 27.19 7.96 -9.25
CA ARG A 273 25.81 7.55 -8.96
C ARG A 273 25.45 7.80 -7.50
N TRP A 274 26.34 7.48 -6.57
CA TRP A 274 26.13 7.74 -5.14
C TRP A 274 25.96 9.24 -4.84
N TYR A 275 26.79 10.10 -5.45
CA TYR A 275 26.66 11.55 -5.31
C TYR A 275 25.33 12.06 -5.88
N LEU A 276 24.94 11.58 -7.07
CA LEU A 276 23.66 11.96 -7.67
C LEU A 276 22.47 11.54 -6.82
N GLU A 277 22.49 10.32 -6.28
CA GLU A 277 21.45 9.86 -5.35
C GLU A 277 21.40 10.71 -4.07
N ALA A 278 22.55 11.08 -3.51
CA ALA A 278 22.62 11.96 -2.34
C ALA A 278 22.02 13.34 -2.63
N LEU A 279 22.29 13.91 -3.81
CA LEU A 279 21.71 15.18 -4.27
C LEU A 279 20.20 15.09 -4.46
N ILE A 280 19.70 14.01 -5.09
CA ILE A 280 18.26 13.77 -5.26
C ILE A 280 17.58 13.68 -3.89
N ARG A 281 18.12 12.89 -2.95
CA ARG A 281 17.60 12.78 -1.58
C ARG A 281 17.65 14.11 -0.83
N GLY A 282 18.71 14.91 -1.01
CA GLY A 282 18.82 16.26 -0.46
C GLY A 282 17.72 17.18 -0.99
N ARG A 283 17.52 17.20 -2.32
CA ARG A 283 16.48 18.01 -2.97
C ARG A 283 15.07 17.62 -2.53
N GLN A 284 14.78 16.32 -2.45
CA GLN A 284 13.49 15.81 -1.95
C GLN A 284 13.23 16.26 -0.50
N ARG A 285 14.25 16.20 0.38
CA ARG A 285 14.13 16.69 1.76
C ARG A 285 13.84 18.19 1.83
N LEU A 286 14.49 18.99 0.99
CA LEU A 286 14.23 20.43 0.91
C LEU A 286 12.83 20.74 0.36
N GLN A 287 12.36 20.00 -0.65
CA GLN A 287 10.99 20.14 -1.17
C GLN A 287 9.95 19.78 -0.11
N ALA A 288 10.13 18.63 0.57
CA ALA A 288 9.26 18.22 1.68
C ALA A 288 9.27 19.25 2.83
N GLY A 289 10.44 19.85 3.12
CA GLY A 289 10.54 20.96 4.09
C GLY A 289 9.75 22.20 3.67
N ARG A 290 9.84 22.61 2.40
CA ARG A 290 9.07 23.75 1.85
C ARG A 290 7.56 23.50 1.86
N GLU A 291 7.14 22.27 1.55
CA GLU A 291 5.73 21.85 1.60
C GLU A 291 5.20 21.86 3.03
N ARG A 292 5.97 21.35 4.00
CA ARG A 292 5.64 21.43 5.43
C ARG A 292 5.57 22.87 5.94
N HIS A 293 6.51 23.73 5.53
CA HIS A 293 6.46 25.16 5.87
C HIS A 293 5.27 25.89 5.24
N ARG A 294 4.89 25.56 3.99
CA ARG A 294 3.66 26.07 3.35
C ARG A 294 2.39 25.55 4.03
N ALA A 295 2.39 24.32 4.53
CA ALA A 295 1.28 23.76 5.27
C ALA A 295 1.10 24.40 6.65
N HIS A 296 2.21 24.80 7.30
CA HIS A 296 2.19 25.48 8.60
C HIS A 296 1.95 27.01 8.53
N ASN A 297 2.02 27.64 7.35
CA ASN A 297 1.78 29.07 7.18
C ASN A 297 0.84 29.35 5.97
N PRO A 298 -0.50 29.40 6.18
CA PRO A 298 -1.48 29.53 5.09
C PRO A 298 -1.49 30.88 4.35
N CYS A 299 -0.78 31.90 4.85
CA CYS A 299 -0.90 33.28 4.37
C CYS A 299 -0.10 33.62 3.09
N LEU A 300 0.60 32.68 2.45
CA LEU A 300 1.37 32.92 1.21
C LEU A 300 0.72 32.36 -0.07
N LYS A 301 -0.58 32.04 -0.05
CA LYS A 301 -1.30 31.52 -1.23
C LYS A 301 -1.79 32.59 -2.22
N ALA A 302 -1.63 33.88 -1.93
CA ALA A 302 -2.07 34.95 -2.83
C ALA A 302 -0.88 35.71 -3.41
N GLY A 303 -0.58 35.48 -4.69
CA GLY A 303 0.36 36.31 -5.45
C GLY A 303 1.23 35.52 -6.40
N GLY A 304 0.76 35.27 -7.63
CA GLY A 304 1.61 34.68 -8.65
C GLY A 304 0.91 34.16 -9.89
N SER A 305 -0.07 34.89 -10.43
CA SER A 305 -0.57 34.67 -11.79
C SER A 305 -0.58 35.99 -12.56
N SER A 306 0.60 36.60 -12.71
CA SER A 306 0.78 37.71 -13.62
C SER A 306 1.33 37.21 -14.96
N LYS A 307 0.47 37.31 -15.97
CA LYS A 307 0.79 37.24 -17.40
C LYS A 307 1.81 38.33 -17.78
N THR A 308 2.82 37.95 -18.54
CA THR A 308 3.61 38.82 -19.44
C THR A 308 4.17 37.89 -20.52
N LYS A 309 3.58 37.80 -21.73
CA LYS A 309 3.84 38.65 -22.90
C LYS A 309 5.32 39.04 -23.01
N PHE A 310 6.10 38.24 -23.73
CA PHE A 310 6.73 38.58 -25.01
C PHE A 310 6.89 37.28 -25.81
#